data_AF-A0A6P1P3G1-F1
#
_entry.id   AF-A0A6P1P3G1-F1
#
_cell.length_a   1.000
_cell.length_b   1.000
_cell.length_c   1.000
_cell.angle_alpha   90.00
_cell.angle_beta   90.00
_cell.angle_gamma   90.00
#
_symmetry.space_group_name_H-M   'P 1'
#
loop_
_entity.id
_entity.type
_entity.pdbx_description
1 polymer ?
#
loop_
_entity_poly.entity_id
_entity_poly.type
_entity_poly.pdbx_seq_one_letter_code
_entity_poly.pdbx_strand_id
1 'polypeptide(L)'
;MKRILRQAIKPFLPKYQVIFTSYQIIPGQPITKKLSKHAFEKGASKEAKEFYNKVIGSEFTKALAPVEVHLKRSFFTVSKTNFGPVEKFKKVKDISAH
;
A
#
# COMPACT_ATOMS: atom_id res chain seq x y z
N MET A 1 -5.00 23.55 -24.96
CA MET A 1 -4.48 24.43 -23.88
C MET A 1 -4.38 23.79 -22.48
N LYS A 2 -5.24 22.84 -22.05
CA LYS A 2 -5.20 22.25 -20.69
C LYS A 2 -3.92 21.47 -20.32
N ARG A 3 -3.15 20.95 -21.29
CA ARG A 3 -1.94 20.14 -21.02
C ARG A 3 -0.73 20.96 -20.56
N ILE A 4 -0.59 22.19 -21.06
CA ILE A 4 0.56 23.06 -20.77
C ILE A 4 0.47 23.58 -19.32
N LEU A 5 -0.72 24.05 -18.92
CA LEU A 5 -1.01 24.43 -17.53
C LEU A 5 -0.80 23.27 -16.55
N ARG A 6 -1.16 22.04 -16.93
CA ARG A 6 -0.91 20.84 -16.11
C ARG A 6 0.58 20.52 -15.92
N GLN A 7 1.43 20.80 -16.91
CA GLN A 7 2.87 20.60 -16.78
C GLN A 7 3.52 21.63 -15.84
N ALA A 8 3.04 22.87 -15.83
CA ALA A 8 3.55 23.91 -14.94
C ALA A 8 3.25 23.65 -13.45
N ILE A 9 2.07 23.09 -13.14
CA ILE A 9 1.68 22.77 -11.74
C ILE A 9 2.13 21.37 -11.29
N LYS A 10 2.59 20.52 -12.21
CA LYS A 10 3.05 19.15 -11.95
C LYS A 10 4.04 19.03 -10.76
N PRO A 11 5.01 19.93 -10.53
CA PRO A 11 5.89 19.83 -9.37
C PRO A 11 5.18 19.98 -8.01
N PHE A 12 4.08 20.73 -7.95
CA PHE A 12 3.31 20.97 -6.72
C PHE A 12 2.22 19.92 -6.47
N LEU A 13 1.95 19.05 -7.46
CA LEU A 13 0.98 17.99 -7.31
C LEU A 13 1.49 16.88 -6.38
N PRO A 14 0.61 16.29 -5.56
CA PRO A 14 1.00 15.25 -4.62
C PRO A 14 1.41 13.96 -5.35
N LYS A 15 2.40 13.26 -4.77
CA LYS A 15 2.77 11.91 -5.20
C LYS A 15 1.77 10.90 -4.65
N TYR A 16 1.46 9.86 -5.41
CA TYR A 16 0.64 8.74 -4.96
C TYR A 16 1.43 7.44 -4.98
N GLN A 17 1.16 6.55 -4.03
CA GLN A 17 1.83 5.26 -3.94
C GLN A 17 0.84 4.21 -3.42
N VAL A 18 0.90 3.00 -3.97
CA VAL A 18 0.22 1.84 -3.41
C VAL A 18 1.27 0.93 -2.81
N ILE A 19 1.11 0.64 -1.52
CA ILE A 19 2.00 -0.23 -0.75
C ILE A 19 1.24 -1.50 -0.44
N PHE A 20 1.74 -2.61 -0.93
CA PHE A 20 1.28 -3.95 -0.61
C PHE A 20 2.25 -4.55 0.41
N THR A 21 1.72 -5.04 1.52
CA THR A 21 2.49 -5.70 2.58
C THR A 21 1.92 -7.09 2.79
N SER A 22 2.70 -8.14 2.52
CA SER A 22 2.32 -9.50 2.89
C SER A 22 3.10 -9.96 4.11
N TYR A 23 2.43 -10.77 4.93
CA TYR A 23 3.00 -11.32 6.15
C TYR A 23 3.17 -12.82 5.96
N GLN A 24 4.41 -13.29 6.09
CA GLN A 24 4.74 -14.70 6.06
C GLN A 24 4.85 -15.19 7.50
N ILE A 25 4.03 -16.18 7.84
CA ILE A 25 3.94 -16.76 9.17
C ILE A 25 4.40 -18.21 9.07
N ILE A 26 5.56 -18.48 9.65
CA ILE A 26 6.10 -19.83 9.77
C ILE A 26 6.14 -20.15 11.27
N PRO A 27 5.50 -21.24 11.73
CA PRO A 27 5.57 -21.66 13.13
C PRO A 27 7.02 -21.78 13.62
N GLY A 28 7.30 -21.26 14.81
CA GLY A 28 8.64 -21.27 15.39
C GLY A 28 9.63 -20.25 14.82
N GLN A 29 9.22 -19.42 13.85
CA GLN A 29 10.05 -18.35 13.29
C GLN A 29 9.43 -16.96 13.51
N PRO A 30 10.25 -15.90 13.54
CA PRO A 30 9.76 -14.53 13.59
C PRO A 30 8.89 -14.20 12.36
N ILE A 31 7.80 -13.48 12.59
CA ILE A 31 6.89 -13.05 11.51
C ILE A 31 7.67 -12.13 10.56
N THR A 32 7.77 -12.56 9.30
CA THR A 32 8.48 -11.82 8.26
C THR A 32 7.47 -11.01 7.42
N LYS A 33 7.83 -9.77 7.07
CA LYS A 33 7.00 -8.90 6.22
C LYS A 33 7.67 -8.66 4.88
N LYS A 34 6.93 -8.81 3.78
CA LYS A 34 7.38 -8.46 2.43
C LYS A 34 6.62 -7.23 1.95
N LEU A 35 7.37 -6.19 1.62
CA LEU A 35 6.83 -4.90 1.17
C LEU A 35 7.05 -4.75 -0.34
N SER A 36 5.96 -4.58 -1.07
CA SER A 36 5.98 -4.17 -2.48
C SER A 36 5.39 -2.77 -2.59
N LYS A 37 6.14 -1.85 -3.20
CA LYS A 37 5.74 -0.45 -3.36
C LYS A 37 5.60 -0.14 -4.85
N HIS A 38 4.44 0.37 -5.24
CA HIS A 38 4.21 0.89 -6.58
C HIS A 38 3.98 2.39 -6.49
N ALA A 39 4.93 3.17 -7.01
CA ALA A 39 4.87 4.63 -6.99
C ALA A 39 4.31 5.15 -8.32
N PHE A 40 3.42 6.13 -8.23
CA PHE A 40 2.81 6.79 -9.39
C PHE A 40 3.40 8.18 -9.61
N GLU A 41 3.17 8.74 -10.79
CA GLU A 41 3.54 10.13 -11.08
C GLU A 41 2.79 11.13 -10.19
N LYS A 42 3.34 12.34 -10.08
CA LYS A 42 2.69 13.46 -9.38
C LYS A 42 1.34 13.78 -10.03
N GLY A 43 0.29 13.83 -9.22
CA GLY A 43 -1.08 14.10 -9.67
C GLY A 43 -1.84 12.91 -10.25
N ALA A 44 -1.24 11.70 -10.28
CA ALA A 44 -1.86 10.47 -10.78
C ALA A 44 -2.85 9.84 -9.78
N SER A 45 -3.77 10.65 -9.25
CA SER A 45 -4.73 10.22 -8.22
C SER A 45 -5.70 9.15 -8.74
N LYS A 46 -6.19 9.32 -9.98
CA LYS A 46 -7.15 8.40 -10.60
C LYS A 46 -6.52 7.03 -10.84
N GLU A 47 -5.35 7.01 -11.49
CA GLU A 47 -4.58 5.79 -11.76
C GLU A 47 -4.21 5.06 -10.46
N ALA A 48 -3.77 5.78 -9.43
CA ALA A 48 -3.43 5.18 -8.15
C ALA A 48 -4.65 4.54 -7.45
N LYS A 49 -5.83 5.17 -7.54
CA LYS A 49 -7.08 4.65 -6.98
C LYS A 49 -7.58 3.43 -7.76
N GLU A 50 -7.51 3.47 -9.09
CA GLU A 50 -7.88 2.36 -9.96
C GLU A 50 -6.98 1.15 -9.71
N PHE A 51 -5.66 1.35 -9.63
CA PHE A 51 -4.72 0.30 -9.28
C PHE A 51 -4.97 -0.27 -7.89
N TYR A 52 -5.20 0.60 -6.89
CA TYR A 52 -5.55 0.16 -5.54
C TYR A 52 -6.79 -0.73 -5.53
N ASN A 53 -7.86 -0.31 -6.21
CA ASN A 53 -9.10 -1.07 -6.34
C ASN A 53 -8.86 -2.43 -7.03
N LYS A 54 -8.03 -2.45 -8.07
CA LYS A 54 -7.64 -3.69 -8.76
C LYS A 54 -6.89 -4.64 -7.83
N VAL A 55 -5.96 -4.13 -7.03
CA VAL A 55 -5.20 -4.95 -6.08
C VAL A 55 -6.12 -5.52 -5.00
N ILE A 56 -6.97 -4.72 -4.35
CA ILE A 56 -7.87 -5.22 -3.30
C ILE A 56 -8.98 -6.14 -3.85
N GLY A 57 -9.37 -5.95 -5.12
CA GLY A 57 -10.36 -6.78 -5.80
C GLY A 57 -9.80 -8.12 -6.27
N SER A 58 -8.47 -8.22 -6.43
CA SER A 58 -7.81 -9.41 -6.95
C SER A 58 -7.95 -10.61 -6.02
N GLU A 59 -8.38 -11.74 -6.58
CA GLU A 59 -8.43 -13.01 -5.86
C GLU A 59 -7.05 -13.44 -5.37
N PHE A 60 -6.00 -13.16 -6.16
CA PHE A 60 -4.62 -13.43 -5.77
C PHE A 60 -4.24 -12.69 -4.48
N THR A 61 -4.65 -11.43 -4.34
CA THR A 61 -4.39 -10.65 -3.13
C THR A 61 -5.12 -11.21 -1.92
N LYS A 62 -6.34 -11.71 -2.09
CA LYS A 62 -7.12 -12.36 -1.03
C LYS A 62 -6.53 -13.72 -0.63
N ALA A 63 -6.05 -14.49 -1.61
CA ALA A 63 -5.42 -15.80 -1.38
C ALA A 63 -4.09 -15.70 -0.63
N LEU A 64 -3.39 -14.56 -0.75
CA LEU A 64 -2.13 -14.31 -0.04
C LEU A 64 -2.31 -13.86 1.42
N ALA A 65 -3.53 -13.79 1.95
CA ALA A 65 -3.78 -13.36 3.33
C ALA A 65 -2.90 -14.15 4.32
N PRO A 66 -2.24 -13.49 5.29
CA PRO A 66 -2.49 -12.12 5.76
C PRO A 66 -1.73 -11.02 4.98
N VAL A 67 -2.47 -10.03 4.47
CA VAL A 67 -1.90 -8.91 3.70
C VAL A 67 -2.57 -7.58 4.00
N GLU A 68 -1.84 -6.48 3.79
CA GLU A 68 -2.32 -5.11 3.87
C GLU A 68 -2.02 -4.34 2.59
N VAL A 69 -2.99 -3.55 2.16
CA VAL A 69 -2.87 -2.67 1.00
C VAL A 69 -3.13 -1.25 1.46
N HIS A 70 -2.15 -0.38 1.30
CA HIS A 70 -2.25 1.04 1.64
C HIS A 70 -2.15 1.89 0.38
N LEU A 71 -3.12 2.77 0.17
CA LEU A 71 -3.02 3.89 -0.75
C LEU A 71 -2.47 5.09 0.01
N LYS A 72 -1.29 5.57 -0.37
CA LYS A 72 -0.66 6.77 0.20
C LYS A 72 -0.69 7.93 -0.77
N ARG A 73 -0.90 9.12 -0.22
CA ARG A 73 -0.77 10.42 -0.89
C ARG A 73 0.29 11.22 -0.14
N SER A 74 1.45 11.38 -0.76
CA SER A 74 2.64 11.95 -0.14
C SER A 74 2.94 11.26 1.20
N PHE A 75 2.77 11.96 2.31
CA PHE A 75 3.02 11.44 3.66
C PHE A 75 1.78 10.81 4.32
N PHE A 76 0.58 11.04 3.77
CA PHE A 76 -0.68 10.59 4.36
C PHE A 76 -1.16 9.26 3.76
N THR A 77 -1.80 8.43 4.59
CA THR A 77 -2.51 7.24 4.10
C THR A 77 -3.94 7.64 3.77
N VAL A 78 -4.33 7.47 2.51
CA VAL A 78 -5.67 7.79 2.00
C VAL A 78 -6.64 6.64 2.25
N SER A 79 -6.18 5.41 2.05
CA SER A 79 -7.01 4.22 2.24
C SER A 79 -6.16 3.04 2.68
N LYS A 80 -6.76 2.17 3.49
CA LYS A 80 -6.14 0.98 4.04
C LYS A 80 -7.15 -0.16 3.97
N THR A 81 -6.74 -1.29 3.39
CA THR A 81 -7.51 -2.53 3.39
C THR A 81 -6.64 -3.64 3.91
N ASN A 82 -7.19 -4.45 4.82
CA ASN A 82 -6.52 -5.60 5.39
C ASN A 82 -7.28 -6.85 4.98
N PHE A 83 -6.55 -7.91 4.69
CA PHE A 83 -7.10 -9.23 4.46
C PHE A 83 -6.48 -10.21 5.45
N GLY A 84 -7.31 -10.92 6.20
CA GLY A 84 -6.88 -11.81 7.28
C GLY A 84 -6.54 -11.08 8.59
N PRO A 85 -6.02 -11.81 9.61
CA PRO A 85 -5.85 -11.31 10.98
C PRO A 85 -4.60 -10.42 11.14
N VAL A 86 -4.40 -9.45 10.26
CA VAL A 86 -3.15 -8.67 10.22
C VAL A 86 -2.93 -7.79 11.45
N GLU A 87 -4.01 -7.31 12.05
CA GLU A 87 -3.97 -6.47 13.24
C GLU A 87 -3.39 -7.19 14.45
N LYS A 88 -3.52 -8.53 14.51
CA LYS A 88 -2.92 -9.35 15.57
C LYS A 88 -1.40 -9.35 15.46
N PHE A 89 -0.84 -9.41 14.25
CA PHE A 89 0.61 -9.45 14.03
C PHE A 89 1.30 -8.09 14.22
N LYS A 90 0.58 -6.99 14.02
CA LYS A 90 1.12 -5.65 14.31
C LYS A 90 1.39 -5.45 15.80
N LYS A 91 0.57 -6.01 16.67
CA LYS A 91 0.72 -5.89 18.13
C LYS A 91 1.85 -6.76 18.69
N VAL A 92 2.18 -7.87 18.03
CA VAL A 92 3.26 -8.78 18.47
C VAL A 92 4.65 -8.17 18.24
N LYS A 93 4.76 -7.12 17.43
CA LYS A 93 6.04 -6.53 17.06
C LYS A 93 6.71 -5.68 18.14
N ASP A 94 6.04 -5.42 19.26
CA ASP A 94 6.66 -4.76 20.44
C ASP A 94 7.46 -5.73 21.34
N ILE A 95 7.59 -7.02 20.99
CA ILE A 95 8.22 -8.02 21.88
C ILE A 95 9.46 -8.71 21.26
N SER A 96 10.05 -8.16 20.21
CA SER A 96 11.33 -8.69 19.67
C SER A 96 12.27 -7.59 19.20
N ALA A 97 12.39 -6.54 20.01
CA ALA A 97 13.49 -5.60 19.97
C ALA A 97 14.12 -5.52 21.37
N HIS A 98 14.84 -6.58 21.75
CA HIS A 98 15.87 -6.54 22.78
C HIS A 98 17.01 -7.46 22.37
#